data_AF-A0AAV3SBD6-F1
#
_entry.id   AF-A0AAV3SBD6-F1
#
_cell.length_a   1.000
_cell.length_b   1.000
_cell.length_c   1.000
_cell.angle_alpha   90.00
_cell.angle_beta   90.00
_cell.angle_gamma   90.00
#
_symmetry.space_group_name_H-M   'P 1'
#
loop_
_entity.id
_entity.type
_entity.pdbx_description
1 polymer ?
#
loop_
_entity_poly.entity_id
_entity_poly.type
_entity_poly.pdbx_seq_one_letter_code
_entity_poly.pdbx_strand_id
1 'polypeptide(L)'
;MVNKPPLPEGFDLPEEVNGWIHTPKSNKNGHIWIGESAQRSVGVFSGITDRVRVAVFDDRVDGFCSKIQPVERSFEDGETQAEATAWGVKRAVAWMEHHAPDRWDHPHVEEAVFDPPVGFVLDRYYLEERKQIVCYRQKDSEKAVSMAGGRPPETEPSLETRAYLLVEAWRGSGNATISLAPWLRAHDGEKHEIVDPPEECGLAVALKLAREWVQEEAGQTRDSPAIGQSDLGAWSG
;
A
#
# COMPACT_ATOMS: atom_id res chain seq x y z
N MET A 1 -1.18 19.38 -17.00
CA MET A 1 -0.84 18.10 -17.64
C MET A 1 0.57 17.73 -17.19
N VAL A 2 0.83 16.50 -16.77
CA VAL A 2 2.15 16.11 -16.25
C VAL A 2 3.04 15.72 -17.44
N ASN A 3 4.24 16.31 -17.52
CA ASN A 3 5.17 16.03 -18.60
C ASN A 3 5.67 14.58 -18.53
N LYS A 4 5.47 13.84 -19.62
CA LYS A 4 5.98 12.48 -19.81
C LYS A 4 7.42 12.56 -20.35
N PRO A 5 8.29 11.57 -20.03
CA PRO A 5 9.62 11.55 -20.62
C PRO A 5 9.53 11.40 -22.14
N PRO A 6 10.41 12.05 -22.90
CA PRO A 6 10.36 12.03 -24.36
C PRO A 6 10.63 10.61 -24.90
N LEU A 7 10.09 10.32 -26.08
CA LEU A 7 10.39 9.11 -26.85
C LEU A 7 10.96 9.53 -28.22
N PRO A 8 11.75 8.68 -28.88
CA PRO A 8 12.24 8.94 -30.23
C PRO A 8 11.08 9.16 -31.20
N GLU A 9 11.28 9.96 -32.22
CA GLU A 9 10.28 10.18 -33.26
C GLU A 9 9.90 8.84 -33.93
N GLY A 10 8.60 8.58 -34.07
CA GLY A 10 8.09 7.33 -34.65
C GLY A 10 8.25 6.10 -33.75
N PHE A 11 8.63 6.25 -32.48
CA PHE A 11 8.68 5.12 -31.54
C PHE A 11 7.26 4.57 -31.29
N ASP A 12 7.08 3.29 -31.58
CA ASP A 12 5.83 2.57 -31.33
C ASP A 12 5.72 2.18 -29.85
N LEU A 13 4.92 2.92 -29.11
CA LEU A 13 4.69 2.70 -27.68
C LEU A 13 3.51 1.73 -27.51
N PRO A 14 3.71 0.53 -26.93
CA PRO A 14 2.64 -0.45 -26.83
C PRO A 14 1.45 0.05 -26.01
N GLU A 15 0.25 0.00 -26.59
CA GLU A 15 -0.99 0.35 -25.90
C GLU A 15 -1.39 -0.67 -24.85
N GLU A 16 -1.03 -1.94 -25.06
CA GLU A 16 -1.30 -3.04 -24.12
C GLU A 16 -0.16 -4.07 -24.16
N VAL A 17 0.19 -4.62 -23.01
CA VAL A 17 1.12 -5.76 -22.88
C VAL A 17 0.58 -6.70 -21.82
N ASN A 18 0.20 -7.94 -22.16
CA ASN A 18 -0.16 -8.97 -21.17
C ASN A 18 -1.17 -8.51 -20.09
N GLY A 19 -2.22 -7.79 -20.49
CA GLY A 19 -3.24 -7.22 -19.58
C GLY A 19 -2.88 -5.89 -18.92
N TRP A 20 -1.67 -5.36 -19.15
CA TRP A 20 -1.27 -4.02 -18.72
C TRP A 20 -1.64 -2.98 -19.78
N ILE A 21 -2.48 -2.01 -19.43
CA ILE A 21 -3.02 -1.02 -20.37
C ILE A 21 -2.30 0.31 -20.21
N HIS A 22 -1.71 0.82 -21.29
CA HIS A 22 -1.03 2.11 -21.31
C HIS A 22 -2.03 3.23 -21.01
N THR A 23 -1.70 4.08 -20.05
CA THR A 23 -2.57 5.16 -19.55
C THR A 23 -1.89 6.53 -19.72
N PRO A 24 -1.99 7.16 -20.90
CA PRO A 24 -1.38 8.47 -21.18
C PRO A 24 -1.85 9.57 -20.21
N LYS A 25 -3.10 9.45 -19.72
CA LYS A 25 -3.74 10.40 -18.80
C LYS A 25 -3.31 10.25 -17.34
N SER A 26 -2.43 9.28 -17.02
CA SER A 26 -1.93 9.08 -15.65
C SER A 26 -1.25 10.36 -15.13
N ASN A 27 -1.49 10.70 -13.86
CA ASN A 27 -0.88 11.83 -13.17
C ASN A 27 0.59 11.59 -12.76
N LYS A 28 1.13 10.37 -12.95
CA LYS A 28 2.54 10.07 -12.71
C LYS A 28 3.40 10.65 -13.86
N ASN A 29 4.61 11.11 -13.57
CA ASN A 29 5.54 11.71 -14.54
C ASN A 29 6.33 10.68 -15.38
N GLY A 30 5.69 9.55 -15.72
CA GLY A 30 6.28 8.47 -16.52
C GLY A 30 5.28 7.92 -17.53
N HIS A 31 5.76 7.07 -18.44
CA HIS A 31 4.91 6.22 -19.28
C HIS A 31 4.38 5.09 -18.41
N ILE A 32 3.06 5.02 -18.21
CA ILE A 32 2.44 4.15 -17.21
C ILE A 32 1.52 3.15 -17.88
N TRP A 33 1.65 1.89 -17.50
CA TRP A 33 0.67 0.85 -17.76
C TRP A 33 0.00 0.44 -16.47
N ILE A 34 -1.31 0.21 -16.50
CA ILE A 34 -2.13 -0.08 -15.33
C ILE A 34 -2.86 -1.40 -15.58
N GLY A 35 -2.90 -2.29 -14.59
CA GLY A 35 -3.74 -3.49 -14.66
C GLY A 35 -5.23 -3.14 -14.58
N GLU A 36 -6.11 -4.01 -15.05
CA GLU A 36 -7.57 -3.74 -15.12
C GLU A 36 -8.18 -3.28 -13.78
N SER A 37 -7.74 -3.85 -12.65
CA SER A 37 -8.22 -3.46 -11.31
C SER A 37 -7.69 -2.11 -10.80
N ALA A 38 -6.76 -1.49 -11.55
CA ALA A 38 -5.99 -0.31 -11.15
C ALA A 38 -5.21 -0.43 -9.83
N GLN A 39 -5.06 -1.64 -9.30
CA GLN A 39 -4.33 -1.91 -8.06
C GLN A 39 -2.81 -2.00 -8.25
N ARG A 40 -2.37 -2.17 -9.50
CA ARG A 40 -0.96 -2.39 -9.84
C ARG A 40 -0.64 -1.56 -11.07
N SER A 41 0.56 -1.01 -11.14
CA SER A 41 1.02 -0.28 -12.32
C SER A 41 2.51 -0.47 -12.58
N VAL A 42 2.89 -0.38 -13.84
CA VAL A 42 4.29 -0.35 -14.31
C VAL A 42 4.55 1.03 -14.89
N GLY A 43 5.68 1.63 -14.52
CA GLY A 43 6.05 2.96 -14.99
C GLY A 43 7.49 3.05 -15.46
N VAL A 44 7.70 3.74 -16.57
CA VAL A 44 9.02 4.15 -17.06
C VAL A 44 9.23 5.62 -16.77
N PHE A 45 10.27 5.92 -16.01
CA PHE A 45 10.59 7.27 -15.57
C PHE A 45 11.98 7.65 -16.08
N SER A 46 12.07 8.86 -16.61
CA SER A 46 13.30 9.53 -17.00
C SER A 46 13.08 11.01 -16.73
N GLY A 47 14.03 11.69 -16.10
CA GLY A 47 13.81 13.03 -15.55
C GLY A 47 15.09 13.80 -15.29
N ILE A 48 15.11 14.59 -14.21
CA ILE A 48 16.20 15.53 -13.87
C ILE A 48 17.51 14.82 -13.49
N THR A 49 17.42 13.58 -13.05
CA THR A 49 18.57 12.70 -12.88
C THR A 49 18.84 12.04 -14.22
N ASP A 50 20.07 12.08 -14.75
CA ASP A 50 20.52 11.45 -16.00
C ASP A 50 20.43 9.91 -15.94
N ARG A 51 19.22 9.42 -15.70
CA ARG A 51 18.88 8.06 -15.35
C ARG A 51 17.49 7.73 -15.88
N VAL A 52 17.37 6.50 -16.35
CA VAL A 52 16.09 5.87 -16.69
C VAL A 52 15.86 4.71 -15.74
N ARG A 53 14.62 4.59 -15.25
CA ARG A 53 14.22 3.51 -14.34
C ARG A 53 12.85 2.97 -14.70
N VAL A 54 12.70 1.67 -14.54
CA VAL A 54 11.42 0.97 -14.54
C VAL A 54 11.01 0.77 -13.09
N ALA A 55 9.79 1.13 -12.75
CA ALA A 55 9.22 0.85 -11.43
C ALA A 55 7.89 0.11 -11.56
N VAL A 56 7.67 -0.87 -10.69
CA VAL A 56 6.43 -1.63 -10.58
C VAL A 56 5.83 -1.31 -9.22
N PHE A 57 4.58 -0.85 -9.21
CA PHE A 57 3.87 -0.35 -8.04
C PHE A 57 2.77 -1.33 -7.63
N ASP A 58 2.64 -1.51 -6.32
CA ASP A 58 1.36 -1.93 -5.74
C ASP A 58 0.62 -0.68 -5.29
N ASP A 59 -0.32 -0.22 -6.11
CA ASP A 59 -1.10 0.99 -5.89
C ASP A 59 -2.14 0.84 -4.77
N ARG A 60 -2.25 -0.35 -4.14
CA ARG A 60 -3.02 -0.54 -2.90
C ARG A 60 -2.28 -0.01 -1.66
N VAL A 61 -0.99 0.28 -1.77
CA VAL A 61 -0.09 0.59 -0.65
C VAL A 61 0.63 1.92 -0.89
N ASP A 62 0.78 2.71 0.17
CA ASP A 62 1.49 3.99 0.19
C ASP A 62 2.95 3.82 0.71
N GLY A 63 3.75 4.88 0.64
CA GLY A 63 5.09 4.93 1.26
C GLY A 63 6.25 4.75 0.26
N PHE A 64 7.49 4.91 0.75
CA PHE A 64 8.68 4.93 -0.11
C PHE A 64 8.96 3.60 -0.82
N CYS A 65 8.61 2.49 -0.17
CA CYS A 65 8.85 1.14 -0.66
C CYS A 65 7.62 0.49 -1.32
N SER A 66 6.56 1.26 -1.62
CA SER A 66 5.36 0.82 -2.39
C SER A 66 5.65 0.33 -3.83
N LYS A 67 6.90 0.47 -4.28
CA LYS A 67 7.36 0.07 -5.60
C LYS A 67 8.65 -0.74 -5.52
N ILE A 68 8.81 -1.65 -6.46
CA ILE A 68 10.09 -2.26 -6.79
C ILE A 68 10.67 -1.61 -8.05
N GLN A 69 11.99 -1.64 -8.17
CA GLN A 69 12.71 -1.13 -9.33
C GLN A 69 13.49 -2.27 -9.99
N PRO A 70 12.87 -3.07 -10.88
CA PRO A 70 13.55 -4.21 -11.49
C PRO A 70 14.74 -3.79 -12.35
N VAL A 71 14.72 -2.56 -12.89
CA VAL A 71 15.76 -2.04 -13.78
C VAL A 71 15.97 -0.54 -13.56
N GLU A 72 17.22 -0.11 -13.42
CA GLU A 72 17.66 1.29 -13.43
C GLU A 72 19.04 1.37 -14.11
N ARG A 73 19.29 2.44 -14.89
CA ARG A 73 20.65 2.81 -15.33
C ARG A 73 20.79 4.31 -15.52
N SER A 74 22.04 4.78 -15.47
CA SER A 74 22.42 6.10 -15.97
C SER A 74 22.40 6.15 -17.50
N PHE A 75 22.28 7.34 -18.07
CA PHE A 75 22.45 7.53 -19.52
C PHE A 75 23.87 7.17 -19.95
N GLU A 76 23.98 6.63 -21.16
CA GLU A 76 25.26 6.38 -21.81
C GLU A 76 25.84 7.65 -22.45
N ASP A 77 27.15 7.69 -22.67
CA ASP A 77 27.80 8.85 -23.28
C ASP A 77 27.25 9.11 -24.69
N GLY A 78 26.71 10.31 -24.90
CA GLY A 78 26.08 10.71 -26.16
C GLY A 78 24.65 10.20 -26.38
N GLU A 79 24.09 9.44 -25.43
CA GLU A 79 22.71 8.99 -25.47
C GLU A 79 21.74 10.13 -25.14
N THR A 80 20.69 10.27 -25.94
CA THR A 80 19.61 11.22 -25.67
C THR A 80 18.65 10.67 -24.60
N GLN A 81 17.97 11.58 -23.88
CA GLN A 81 16.93 11.19 -22.94
C GLN A 81 15.83 10.34 -23.60
N ALA A 82 15.52 10.60 -24.87
CA ALA A 82 14.53 9.86 -25.65
C ALA A 82 14.97 8.40 -25.88
N GLU A 83 16.23 8.17 -26.28
CA GLU A 83 16.80 6.83 -26.45
C GLU A 83 16.84 6.05 -25.13
N ALA A 84 17.28 6.70 -24.05
CA ALA A 84 17.27 6.10 -22.72
C ALA A 84 15.85 5.70 -22.28
N THR A 85 14.86 6.57 -22.54
CA THR A 85 13.45 6.29 -22.23
C THR A 85 12.90 5.13 -23.06
N ALA A 86 13.19 5.09 -24.37
CA ALA A 86 12.83 3.98 -25.25
C ALA A 86 13.44 2.65 -24.78
N TRP A 87 14.69 2.66 -24.31
CA TRP A 87 15.30 1.50 -23.66
C TRP A 87 14.52 1.08 -22.41
N GLY A 88 14.12 2.04 -21.57
CA GLY A 88 13.31 1.78 -20.37
C GLY A 88 11.97 1.14 -20.71
N VAL A 89 11.30 1.62 -21.76
CA VAL A 89 10.06 1.01 -22.28
C VAL A 89 10.29 -0.43 -22.69
N LYS A 90 11.34 -0.73 -23.47
CA LYS A 90 11.64 -2.12 -23.87
C LYS A 90 11.85 -3.04 -22.65
N ARG A 91 12.47 -2.54 -21.58
CA ARG A 91 12.66 -3.30 -20.33
C ARG A 91 11.35 -3.49 -19.56
N ALA A 92 10.50 -2.47 -19.51
CA ALA A 92 9.17 -2.58 -18.91
C ALA A 92 8.30 -3.60 -19.66
N VAL A 93 8.29 -3.56 -21.00
CA VAL A 93 7.57 -4.51 -21.85
C VAL A 93 8.04 -5.93 -21.59
N ALA A 94 9.35 -6.17 -21.64
CA ALA A 94 9.93 -7.49 -21.36
C ALA A 94 9.56 -8.00 -19.95
N TRP A 95 9.48 -7.11 -18.96
CA TRP A 95 9.04 -7.49 -17.61
C TRP A 95 7.54 -7.85 -17.59
N MET A 96 6.69 -7.04 -18.22
CA MET A 96 5.23 -7.23 -18.29
C MET A 96 4.83 -8.51 -19.04
N GLU A 97 5.57 -8.90 -20.08
CA GLU A 97 5.36 -10.16 -20.81
C GLU A 97 5.46 -11.40 -19.89
N HIS A 98 6.24 -11.31 -18.82
CA HIS A 98 6.43 -12.42 -17.87
C HIS A 98 5.54 -12.31 -16.61
N HIS A 99 4.95 -11.14 -16.36
CA HIS A 99 4.21 -10.85 -15.14
C HIS A 99 2.88 -10.21 -15.49
N ALA A 100 1.81 -11.00 -15.54
CA ALA A 100 0.45 -10.46 -15.72
C ALA A 100 0.03 -9.67 -14.46
N PRO A 101 -0.78 -8.60 -14.60
CA PRO A 101 -1.13 -7.74 -13.49
C PRO A 101 -1.85 -8.47 -12.38
N ASP A 102 -2.68 -9.47 -12.67
CA ASP A 102 -3.42 -10.28 -11.69
C ASP A 102 -2.55 -11.33 -10.98
N ARG A 103 -1.43 -11.74 -11.57
CA ARG A 103 -0.54 -12.81 -11.09
C ARG A 103 0.74 -12.31 -10.42
N TRP A 104 0.98 -11.01 -10.41
CA TRP A 104 2.12 -10.41 -9.75
C TRP A 104 1.75 -9.88 -8.37
N ASP A 105 2.54 -10.24 -7.37
CA ASP A 105 2.43 -9.73 -6.01
C ASP A 105 3.70 -8.97 -5.62
N HIS A 106 3.53 -7.86 -4.90
CA HIS A 106 4.66 -7.10 -4.38
C HIS A 106 5.31 -7.88 -3.23
N PRO A 107 6.64 -8.13 -3.27
CA PRO A 107 7.32 -9.07 -2.36
C PRO A 107 7.35 -8.65 -0.88
N HIS A 108 6.83 -7.46 -0.57
CA HIS A 108 6.80 -6.88 0.77
C HIS A 108 5.41 -6.40 1.17
N VAL A 109 4.39 -6.66 0.34
CA VAL A 109 3.00 -6.40 0.70
C VAL A 109 2.46 -7.65 1.38
N GLU A 110 1.92 -7.47 2.58
CA GLU A 110 1.24 -8.54 3.32
C GLU A 110 -0.24 -8.53 2.94
N GLU A 111 -0.71 -9.59 2.27
CA GLU A 111 -2.11 -9.68 1.80
C GLU A 111 -3.10 -9.69 2.96
N ALA A 112 -2.68 -10.19 4.14
CA ALA A 112 -3.53 -10.13 5.33
C ALA A 112 -3.91 -8.68 5.72
N VAL A 113 -3.22 -7.64 5.24
CA VAL A 113 -3.61 -6.25 5.51
C VAL A 113 -4.97 -5.88 4.89
N PHE A 114 -5.36 -6.53 3.80
CA PHE A 114 -6.59 -6.20 3.06
C PHE A 114 -7.84 -6.89 3.63
N ASP A 115 -7.70 -7.68 4.69
CA ASP A 115 -8.79 -8.30 5.44
C ASP A 115 -8.89 -7.65 6.84
N PRO A 116 -9.53 -6.47 6.96
CA PRO A 116 -9.53 -5.69 8.18
C PRO A 116 -10.31 -6.40 9.31
N PRO A 117 -9.94 -6.16 10.60
CA PRO A 117 -10.73 -6.62 11.73
C PRO A 117 -12.20 -6.14 11.67
N VAL A 118 -13.11 -6.91 12.28
CA VAL A 118 -14.54 -6.59 12.29
C VAL A 118 -14.80 -5.18 12.86
N GLY A 119 -15.67 -4.42 12.21
CA GLY A 119 -15.95 -3.04 12.63
C GLY A 119 -14.86 -2.02 12.25
N PHE A 120 -13.84 -2.43 11.50
CA PHE A 120 -12.81 -1.54 10.96
C PHE A 120 -12.73 -1.61 9.44
N VAL A 121 -12.12 -0.58 8.84
CA VAL A 121 -11.77 -0.51 7.42
C VAL A 121 -10.33 -0.06 7.27
N LEU A 122 -9.60 -0.62 6.29
CA LEU A 122 -8.25 -0.16 5.98
C LEU A 122 -8.29 1.31 5.53
N ASP A 123 -7.59 2.19 6.24
CA ASP A 123 -7.46 3.60 5.86
C ASP A 123 -6.11 3.87 5.17
N ARG A 124 -5.02 3.33 5.72
CA ARG A 124 -3.67 3.42 5.12
C ARG A 124 -2.86 2.16 5.38
N TYR A 125 -2.03 1.82 4.40
CA TYR A 125 -0.92 0.89 4.56
C TYR A 125 0.33 1.57 4.02
N TYR A 126 1.27 1.90 4.90
CA TYR A 126 2.57 2.45 4.54
C TYR A 126 3.63 1.37 4.53
N LEU A 127 4.31 1.23 3.41
CA LEU A 127 5.50 0.41 3.25
C LEU A 127 6.73 1.32 3.19
N GLU A 128 7.44 1.43 4.31
CA GLU A 128 8.64 2.25 4.46
C GLU A 128 9.92 1.38 4.47
N GLU A 129 11.09 2.01 4.42
CA GLU A 129 12.37 1.30 4.38
C GLU A 129 12.59 0.39 5.59
N ARG A 130 12.26 0.88 6.79
CA ARG A 130 12.50 0.18 8.05
C ARG A 130 11.24 -0.36 8.73
N LYS A 131 10.06 -0.03 8.21
CA LYS A 131 8.80 -0.20 8.93
C LYS A 131 7.62 -0.40 7.98
N GLN A 132 6.68 -1.22 8.40
CA GLN A 132 5.35 -1.32 7.82
C GLN A 132 4.36 -0.74 8.83
N ILE A 133 3.44 0.11 8.37
CA ILE A 133 2.42 0.75 9.22
C ILE A 133 1.07 0.48 8.60
N VAL A 134 0.22 -0.24 9.32
CA VAL A 134 -1.16 -0.51 8.92
C VAL A 134 -2.08 0.27 9.83
N CYS A 135 -2.92 1.09 9.24
CA CYS A 135 -3.88 1.92 9.95
C CYS A 135 -5.29 1.53 9.53
N TYR A 136 -6.02 0.90 10.46
CA TYR A 136 -7.43 0.63 10.33
C TYR A 136 -8.22 1.71 11.03
N ARG A 137 -9.24 2.25 10.38
CA ARG A 137 -10.17 3.20 10.96
C ARG A 137 -11.46 2.47 11.34
N GLN A 138 -12.05 2.79 12.48
CA GLN A 138 -13.37 2.26 12.84
C GLN A 138 -14.40 2.60 11.75
N LYS A 139 -15.23 1.61 11.37
CA LYS A 139 -16.30 1.78 10.39
C LYS A 139 -17.24 2.91 10.83
N ASP A 140 -17.70 3.70 9.86
CA ASP A 140 -18.61 4.85 10.06
C ASP A 140 -18.04 6.06 10.85
N SER A 141 -16.80 5.99 11.34
CA SER A 141 -16.12 7.16 11.91
C SER A 141 -15.63 8.12 10.82
N GLU A 142 -15.48 9.42 11.13
CA GLU A 142 -14.84 10.35 10.19
C GLU A 142 -13.34 10.09 10.09
N LYS A 143 -12.75 10.36 8.91
CA LYS A 143 -11.28 10.35 8.77
C LYS A 143 -10.70 11.51 9.58
N ALA A 144 -9.89 11.19 10.60
CA ALA A 144 -9.17 12.18 11.38
C ALA A 144 -7.69 12.18 10.96
N VAL A 145 -7.31 13.19 10.17
CA VAL A 145 -5.92 13.44 9.80
C VAL A 145 -5.37 14.52 10.72
N SER A 146 -4.37 14.17 11.53
CA SER A 146 -3.66 15.15 12.34
C SER A 146 -2.59 15.87 11.50
N MET A 147 -2.74 17.20 11.45
CA MET A 147 -1.75 18.27 11.23
C MET A 147 -1.57 18.89 9.82
N ALA A 148 -1.64 20.24 9.86
CA ALA A 148 -1.40 21.29 8.85
C ALA A 148 -2.31 21.33 7.61
N GLY A 149 -3.44 22.06 7.71
CA GLY A 149 -4.23 22.54 6.56
C GLY A 149 -5.58 21.85 6.32
N GLY A 150 -5.96 20.88 7.15
CA GLY A 150 -7.29 20.25 7.13
C GLY A 150 -8.31 21.01 7.99
N ARG A 151 -9.60 20.88 7.66
CA ARG A 151 -10.70 21.39 8.52
C ARG A 151 -10.59 20.70 9.89
N PRO A 152 -10.55 21.45 11.01
CA PRO A 152 -10.56 20.83 12.33
C PRO A 152 -11.83 19.99 12.47
N PRO A 153 -11.74 18.78 13.05
CA PRO A 153 -12.91 17.95 13.26
C PRO A 153 -13.92 18.68 14.16
N GLU A 154 -15.21 18.41 13.96
CA GLU A 154 -16.28 19.06 14.76
C GLU A 154 -16.25 18.62 16.23
N THR A 155 -15.59 17.50 16.52
CA THR A 155 -15.37 16.97 17.87
C THR A 155 -13.88 16.71 18.06
N GLU A 156 -13.35 17.02 19.25
CA GLU A 156 -11.96 16.70 19.60
C GLU A 156 -11.74 15.17 19.49
N PRO A 157 -10.79 14.70 18.68
CA PRO A 157 -10.57 13.27 18.52
C PRO A 157 -10.06 12.65 19.82
N SER A 158 -10.69 11.57 20.24
CA SER A 158 -10.31 10.75 21.39
C SER A 158 -10.53 9.28 21.06
N LEU A 159 -9.93 8.37 21.82
CA LEU A 159 -10.16 6.92 21.63
C LEU A 159 -11.64 6.53 21.75
N GLU A 160 -12.41 7.22 22.60
CA GLU A 160 -13.84 6.97 22.81
C GLU A 160 -14.70 7.42 21.63
N THR A 161 -14.28 8.48 20.95
CA THR A 161 -15.03 9.06 19.83
C THR A 161 -14.56 8.50 18.49
N ARG A 162 -13.27 8.14 18.38
CA ARG A 162 -12.57 7.79 17.14
C ARG A 162 -11.35 6.92 17.49
N ALA A 163 -11.42 5.63 17.17
CA ALA A 163 -10.27 4.74 17.31
C ALA A 163 -9.70 4.36 15.93
N TYR A 164 -8.43 4.68 15.73
CA TYR A 164 -7.60 3.99 14.75
C TYR A 164 -6.93 2.80 15.44
N LEU A 165 -7.01 1.63 14.82
CA LEU A 165 -6.19 0.47 15.17
C LEU A 165 -4.94 0.49 14.31
N LEU A 166 -3.78 0.62 14.96
CA LEU A 166 -2.47 0.70 14.32
C LEU A 166 -1.71 -0.59 14.59
N VAL A 167 -1.21 -1.20 13.51
CA VAL A 167 -0.27 -2.31 13.56
C VAL A 167 1.02 -1.86 12.89
N GLU A 168 2.10 -1.81 13.65
CA GLU A 168 3.40 -1.37 13.18
C GLU A 168 4.39 -2.53 13.28
N ALA A 169 5.10 -2.84 12.20
CA ALA A 169 6.10 -3.92 12.19
C ALA A 169 7.43 -3.42 11.63
N TRP A 170 8.54 -3.77 12.28
CA TRP A 170 9.88 -3.33 11.89
C TRP A 170 10.52 -4.35 10.96
N ARG A 171 10.96 -3.86 9.80
CA ARG A 171 11.64 -4.68 8.79
C ARG A 171 13.05 -4.99 9.28
N GLY A 172 13.39 -6.27 9.32
CA GLY A 172 14.71 -6.76 9.74
C GLY A 172 14.74 -7.32 11.16
N SER A 173 14.06 -6.69 12.13
CA SER A 173 13.91 -7.27 13.47
C SER A 173 12.64 -8.13 13.62
N GLY A 174 11.60 -7.85 12.84
CA GLY A 174 10.32 -8.56 12.99
C GLY A 174 9.51 -8.12 14.22
N ASN A 175 10.03 -7.23 15.06
CA ASN A 175 9.25 -6.69 16.19
C ASN A 175 8.01 -5.95 15.67
N ALA A 176 6.94 -6.00 16.46
CA ALA A 176 5.69 -5.35 16.11
C ALA A 176 5.03 -4.72 17.34
N THR A 177 4.19 -3.72 17.10
CA THR A 177 3.31 -3.12 18.11
C THR A 177 1.88 -3.07 17.59
N ILE A 178 0.92 -3.24 18.50
CA ILE A 178 -0.51 -3.16 18.23
C ILE A 178 -1.10 -2.14 19.20
N SER A 179 -1.65 -1.07 18.66
CA SER A 179 -2.11 0.06 19.47
C SER A 179 -3.40 0.68 18.93
N LEU A 180 -4.12 1.37 19.80
CA LEU A 180 -5.16 2.32 19.41
C LEU A 180 -4.59 3.73 19.40
N ALA A 181 -5.07 4.56 18.47
CA ALA A 181 -4.77 5.98 18.44
C ALA A 181 -6.00 6.82 18.09
N PRO A 182 -6.05 8.08 18.57
CA PRO A 182 -7.16 8.99 18.26
C PRO A 182 -7.14 9.51 16.80
N TRP A 183 -6.01 9.38 16.09
CA TRP A 183 -5.87 9.77 14.69
C TRP A 183 -4.73 9.05 13.96
N LEU A 184 -4.74 9.12 12.62
CA LEU A 184 -3.88 8.37 11.69
C LEU A 184 -2.36 8.50 11.90
N ARG A 185 -1.89 9.59 12.51
CA ARG A 185 -0.46 9.93 12.70
C ARG A 185 -0.13 10.33 14.14
N ALA A 186 -0.78 9.68 15.09
CA ALA A 186 -0.49 9.89 16.51
C ALA A 186 0.99 9.64 16.82
N HIS A 187 1.56 10.52 17.63
CA HIS A 187 2.90 10.31 18.19
C HIS A 187 2.85 9.19 19.23
N ASP A 188 4.00 8.62 19.58
CA ASP A 188 4.04 7.42 20.44
C ASP A 188 3.41 7.66 21.82
N GLY A 189 3.50 8.87 22.38
CA GLY A 189 2.83 9.22 23.64
C GLY A 189 1.30 9.33 23.57
N GLU A 190 0.73 9.28 22.37
CA GLU A 190 -0.71 9.38 22.10
C GLU A 190 -1.32 8.03 21.70
N LYS A 191 -0.46 7.01 21.52
CA LYS A 191 -0.88 5.65 21.21
C LYS A 191 -1.09 4.87 22.51
N HIS A 192 -2.13 4.05 22.52
CA HIS A 192 -2.42 3.13 23.61
C HIS A 192 -2.17 1.70 23.13
N GLU A 193 -1.09 1.07 23.58
CA GLU A 193 -0.80 -0.33 23.27
C GLU A 193 -1.86 -1.24 23.90
N ILE A 194 -2.40 -2.16 23.11
CA ILE A 194 -3.55 -3.01 23.49
C ILE A 194 -3.21 -4.49 23.55
N VAL A 195 -2.13 -4.90 22.88
CA VAL A 195 -1.63 -6.28 22.86
C VAL A 195 -0.11 -6.21 22.86
N ASP A 196 0.53 -7.07 23.64
CA ASP A 196 1.98 -7.29 23.64
C ASP A 196 2.32 -8.46 22.69
N PRO A 197 2.81 -8.19 21.46
CA PRO A 197 3.11 -9.25 20.50
C PRO A 197 4.41 -9.97 20.88
N PRO A 198 4.55 -11.27 20.55
CA PRO A 198 5.84 -11.94 20.71
C PRO A 198 6.96 -11.20 19.98
N GLU A 199 8.16 -11.23 20.54
CA GLU A 199 9.36 -10.68 19.90
C GLU A 199 9.54 -11.31 18.51
N GLU A 200 9.96 -10.49 17.55
CA GLU A 200 10.26 -10.90 16.17
C GLU A 200 9.10 -11.59 15.41
N CYS A 201 7.84 -11.43 15.85
CA CYS A 201 6.69 -12.15 15.27
C CYS A 201 6.30 -11.73 13.84
N GLY A 202 6.70 -10.54 13.41
CA GLY A 202 6.39 -9.97 12.09
C GLY A 202 4.95 -9.47 11.94
N LEU A 203 4.69 -8.88 10.77
CA LEU A 203 3.40 -8.21 10.50
C LEU A 203 2.22 -9.18 10.49
N ALA A 204 2.36 -10.36 9.89
CA ALA A 204 1.27 -11.32 9.76
C ALA A 204 0.73 -11.80 11.13
N VAL A 205 1.64 -12.10 12.07
CA VAL A 205 1.25 -12.51 13.43
C VAL A 205 0.64 -11.33 14.19
N ALA A 206 1.22 -10.14 14.09
CA ALA A 206 0.64 -8.96 14.73
C ALA A 206 -0.77 -8.63 14.20
N LEU A 207 -1.01 -8.78 12.90
CA LEU A 207 -2.34 -8.62 12.31
C LEU A 207 -3.34 -9.66 12.84
N LYS A 208 -2.90 -10.91 13.00
CA LYS A 208 -3.72 -11.95 13.60
C LYS A 208 -4.11 -11.60 15.04
N LEU A 209 -3.14 -11.23 15.87
CA LEU A 209 -3.38 -10.85 17.27
C LEU A 209 -4.30 -9.62 17.37
N ALA A 210 -4.15 -8.66 16.47
CA ALA A 210 -5.03 -7.49 16.42
C ALA A 210 -6.49 -7.90 16.10
N ARG A 211 -6.72 -8.87 15.20
CA ARG A 211 -8.07 -9.39 14.92
C ARG A 211 -8.67 -10.13 16.12
N GLU A 212 -7.87 -10.97 16.77
CA GLU A 212 -8.29 -11.72 17.96
C GLU A 212 -8.71 -10.77 19.08
N TRP A 213 -7.89 -9.74 19.36
CA TRP A 213 -8.24 -8.71 20.34
C TRP A 213 -9.55 -7.98 19.99
N VAL A 214 -9.73 -7.57 18.73
CA VAL A 214 -10.98 -6.91 18.30
C VAL A 214 -12.18 -7.85 18.47
N GLN A 215 -12.02 -9.14 18.17
CA GLN A 215 -13.10 -10.11 18.33
C GLN A 215 -13.49 -10.32 19.80
N GLU A 216 -12.51 -10.39 20.70
CA GLU A 216 -12.73 -10.53 22.14
C GLU A 216 -13.41 -9.28 22.73
N GLU A 217 -12.92 -8.09 22.39
CA GLU A 217 -13.46 -6.82 22.89
C GLU A 217 -14.83 -6.48 22.29
N ALA A 218 -15.03 -6.70 20.98
CA ALA A 218 -16.33 -6.51 20.34
C ALA A 218 -17.36 -7.54 20.83
N GLY A 219 -16.92 -8.76 21.15
CA GLY A 219 -17.73 -9.79 21.81
C GLY A 219 -18.13 -9.42 23.25
N GLN A 220 -17.42 -8.48 23.88
CA GLN A 220 -17.73 -7.95 25.21
C GLN A 220 -18.53 -6.62 25.18
N THR A 221 -18.50 -5.85 24.08
CA THR A 221 -19.01 -4.45 24.11
C THR A 221 -20.11 -4.07 23.13
N ARG A 222 -20.67 -4.95 22.28
CA ARG A 222 -21.92 -4.60 21.57
C ARG A 222 -22.68 -5.82 21.07
N ASP A 223 -23.91 -5.96 21.58
CA ASP A 223 -25.01 -6.84 21.17
C ASP A 223 -24.71 -7.89 20.09
N SER A 224 -24.78 -9.15 20.53
CA SER A 224 -25.22 -10.37 19.85
C SER A 224 -25.14 -10.43 18.31
N PRO A 225 -24.57 -11.50 17.72
CA PRO A 225 -24.59 -11.67 16.27
C PRO A 225 -26.03 -11.63 15.75
N ALA A 226 -26.25 -10.84 14.69
CA ALA A 226 -27.49 -10.89 13.94
C ALA A 226 -27.77 -12.34 13.53
N ILE A 227 -28.96 -12.81 13.88
CA ILE A 227 -29.46 -14.15 13.60
C ILE A 227 -29.25 -14.47 12.11
N GLY A 228 -28.41 -15.49 11.81
CA GLY A 228 -28.34 -16.08 10.46
C GLY A 228 -26.96 -16.23 9.81
N GLN A 229 -25.84 -16.00 10.50
CA GLN A 229 -24.54 -16.45 9.98
C GLN A 229 -24.08 -17.71 10.71
N SER A 230 -24.02 -18.79 9.95
CA SER A 230 -23.57 -20.10 10.40
C SER A 230 -22.13 -20.03 10.87
N ASP A 231 -21.94 -20.53 12.08
CA ASP A 231 -20.67 -20.80 12.73
C ASP A 231 -19.75 -21.61 11.80
N LEU A 232 -18.49 -21.17 11.64
CA LEU A 232 -17.46 -21.96 10.94
C LEU A 232 -16.89 -23.08 11.82
N GLY A 233 -17.66 -23.56 12.79
CA GLY A 233 -17.43 -24.80 13.54
C GLY A 233 -17.82 -26.07 12.75
N ALA A 234 -17.65 -26.09 11.43
CA ALA A 234 -18.02 -27.23 10.58
C ALA A 234 -16.83 -27.83 9.81
N TRP A 235 -15.60 -27.67 10.29
CA TRP A 235 -14.45 -28.43 9.79
C TRP A 235 -13.56 -28.87 10.95
N SER A 236 -14.05 -29.86 11.69
CA SER A 236 -13.21 -30.80 12.44
C SER A 236 -13.99 -32.11 12.62
N GLY A 237 -13.59 -33.11 11.83
CA GLY A 237 -13.71 -34.51 12.22
C GLY A 237 -12.64 -34.89 13.22
#